data_AF-A0A507BXE2-F1
#
_entry.id   AF-A0A507BXE2-F1
#
_cell.length_a   1.000
_cell.length_b   1.000
_cell.length_c   1.000
_cell.angle_alpha   90.00
_cell.angle_beta   90.00
_cell.angle_gamma   90.00
#
_symmetry.space_group_name_H-M   'P 1'
#
loop_
_entity.id
_entity.type
_entity.pdbx_description
1 polymer ?
#
loop_
_entity_poly.entity_id
_entity_poly.type
_entity_poly.pdbx_seq_one_letter_code
_entity_poly.pdbx_strand_id
1 'polypeptide(L)'
;MATEGWSWREYALGTTLAVAVASASYLVYFDYKRRNDVQFRKTLKRQKKALMKVQAEEEAARSRGRAATAGGSSDDADKIPTNVEEKEKYFMDQLQSGEILYRKGPAHYQAAAACFMRAMKVYPQPLELISLFQKSLPEPVFQILMEMMSADVREAESQQLKSETRGGRSASSSTSPTRPEGDRRRSSLSSAARARNEEIRATEAAVEELLQELMGDDGDEGEWEDEAQIEELE
;
A
#
# COMPACT_ATOMS: atom_id res chain seq x y z
N MET A 1 18.18 -78.88 -56.61
CA MET A 1 18.08 -77.72 -55.71
C MET A 1 17.09 -76.76 -56.33
N ALA A 2 15.82 -76.81 -55.92
CA ALA A 2 14.81 -75.88 -56.43
C ALA A 2 14.99 -74.54 -55.70
N THR A 3 15.26 -73.48 -56.45
CA THR A 3 15.28 -72.11 -55.93
C THR A 3 13.84 -71.61 -55.90
N GLU A 4 13.23 -71.58 -54.73
CA GLU A 4 11.94 -70.91 -54.56
C GLU A 4 12.14 -69.41 -54.73
N GLY A 5 11.58 -68.85 -55.81
CA GLY A 5 11.58 -67.41 -56.06
C GLY A 5 10.52 -66.73 -55.20
N TRP A 6 10.84 -65.56 -54.66
CA TRP A 6 9.90 -64.81 -53.83
C TRP A 6 8.65 -64.37 -54.60
N SER A 7 7.52 -64.50 -53.92
CA SER A 7 6.20 -64.10 -54.42
C SER A 7 6.08 -62.58 -54.45
N TRP A 8 5.33 -62.03 -55.41
CA TRP A 8 5.05 -60.58 -55.50
C TRP A 8 4.46 -60.00 -54.21
N ARG A 9 3.77 -60.84 -53.41
CA ARG A 9 3.25 -60.49 -52.08
C ARG A 9 4.37 -60.21 -51.07
N GLU A 10 5.46 -60.95 -51.13
CA GLU A 10 6.62 -60.79 -50.24
C GLU A 10 7.36 -59.49 -50.57
N TYR A 11 7.49 -59.15 -51.86
CA TYR A 11 8.01 -57.85 -52.29
C TYR A 11 7.10 -56.69 -51.87
N ALA A 12 5.77 -56.85 -51.96
CA ALA A 12 4.82 -55.82 -51.51
C ALA A 12 4.87 -55.63 -49.98
N LEU A 13 4.99 -56.71 -49.21
CA LEU A 13 5.16 -56.64 -47.76
C LEU A 13 6.50 -56.01 -47.37
N GLY A 14 7.58 -56.33 -48.07
CA GLY A 14 8.89 -55.73 -47.83
C GLY A 14 8.92 -54.22 -48.10
N THR A 15 8.32 -53.77 -49.20
CA THR A 15 8.29 -52.34 -49.56
C THR A 15 7.39 -51.53 -48.63
N THR A 16 6.24 -52.05 -48.23
CA THR A 16 5.35 -51.38 -47.26
C THR A 16 6.00 -51.24 -45.89
N LEU A 17 6.70 -52.27 -45.41
CA LEU A 17 7.48 -52.21 -44.17
C LEU A 17 8.60 -51.16 -44.26
N ALA A 18 9.35 -51.12 -45.37
CA ALA A 18 10.42 -50.15 -45.57
C ALA A 18 9.90 -48.70 -45.57
N VAL A 19 8.76 -48.45 -46.22
CA VAL A 19 8.12 -47.11 -46.23
C VAL A 19 7.59 -46.73 -44.84
N ALA A 20 7.00 -47.69 -44.12
CA ALA A 20 6.55 -47.46 -42.74
C ALA A 20 7.70 -47.10 -41.80
N VAL A 21 8.85 -47.79 -41.90
CA VAL A 21 10.04 -47.50 -41.09
C VAL A 21 10.66 -46.16 -41.48
N ALA A 22 10.76 -45.85 -42.77
CA ALA A 22 11.30 -44.58 -43.24
C ALA A 22 10.45 -43.39 -42.80
N SER A 23 9.12 -43.52 -42.91
CA SER A 23 8.19 -42.48 -42.45
C SER A 23 8.23 -42.29 -40.93
N ALA A 24 8.21 -43.38 -40.16
CA ALA A 24 8.33 -43.31 -38.70
C ALA A 24 9.66 -42.64 -38.27
N SER A 25 10.77 -43.03 -38.90
CA SER A 25 12.09 -42.44 -38.64
C SER A 25 12.13 -40.95 -38.97
N TYR A 26 11.51 -40.54 -40.09
CA TYR A 26 11.42 -39.13 -40.48
C TYR A 26 10.56 -38.31 -39.50
N LEU A 27 9.44 -38.85 -39.03
CA LEU A 27 8.60 -38.19 -38.03
C LEU A 27 9.34 -37.96 -36.71
N VAL A 28 10.11 -38.96 -36.24
CA VAL A 28 10.96 -38.83 -35.06
C VAL A 28 12.04 -37.76 -35.26
N TYR A 29 12.71 -37.76 -36.41
CA TYR A 29 13.70 -36.72 -36.75
C TYR A 29 13.08 -35.33 -36.81
N PHE A 30 11.89 -35.21 -37.41
CA PHE A 30 11.22 -33.92 -37.56
C PHE A 30 10.74 -33.37 -36.21
N ASP A 31 10.20 -34.20 -35.31
CA ASP A 31 9.85 -33.77 -33.95
C ASP A 31 11.10 -33.37 -33.14
N TYR A 32 12.21 -34.09 -33.31
CA TYR A 32 13.50 -33.70 -32.73
C TYR A 32 13.98 -32.33 -33.24
N LYS A 33 13.95 -32.11 -34.56
CA LYS A 33 14.35 -30.84 -35.17
C LYS A 33 13.46 -29.67 -34.70
N ARG A 34 12.15 -29.90 -34.53
CA ARG A 34 11.22 -28.88 -34.01
C ARG A 34 11.50 -28.54 -32.54
N ARG A 35 11.78 -29.53 -31.69
CA ARG A 35 12.01 -29.32 -30.25
C ARG A 35 13.38 -28.74 -29.94
N ASN A 36 14.37 -28.94 -30.81
CA ASN A 36 15.76 -28.52 -30.60
C ASN A 36 16.16 -27.25 -31.37
N ASP A 37 15.21 -26.42 -31.81
CA ASP A 37 15.54 -25.15 -32.45
C ASP A 37 16.25 -24.17 -31.48
N VAL A 38 17.55 -24.01 -31.70
CA VAL A 38 18.45 -23.15 -30.92
C VAL A 38 18.11 -21.67 -31.08
N GLN A 39 17.51 -21.27 -32.21
CA GLN A 39 17.17 -19.87 -32.47
C GLN A 39 16.04 -19.39 -31.55
N PHE A 40 15.01 -20.22 -31.33
CA PHE A 40 13.91 -19.90 -30.41
C PHE A 40 14.37 -19.76 -28.95
N ARG A 41 15.29 -20.62 -28.51
CA ARG A 41 15.87 -20.50 -27.16
C ARG A 41 16.72 -19.24 -27.01
N LYS A 42 17.42 -18.82 -28.06
CA LYS A 42 18.21 -17.58 -28.08
C LYS A 42 17.32 -16.35 -28.07
N THR A 43 16.22 -16.33 -28.83
CA THR A 43 15.27 -15.21 -28.80
C THR A 43 14.57 -15.11 -27.45
N LEU A 44 14.15 -16.22 -26.84
CA LEU A 44 13.60 -16.23 -25.48
C LEU A 44 14.59 -15.74 -24.43
N LYS A 45 15.87 -16.15 -24.51
CA LYS A 45 16.91 -15.63 -23.60
C LYS A 45 17.13 -14.14 -23.79
N ARG A 46 17.10 -13.64 -25.03
CA ARG A 46 17.21 -12.20 -25.33
C ARG A 46 16.00 -11.42 -24.82
N GLN A 47 14.79 -11.92 -25.03
CA GLN A 47 13.57 -11.31 -24.51
C GLN A 47 13.54 -11.32 -22.98
N LYS A 48 13.88 -12.44 -22.32
CA LYS A 48 14.00 -12.48 -20.86
C LYS A 48 15.04 -11.50 -20.33
N LYS A 49 16.21 -11.39 -20.97
CA LYS A 49 17.24 -10.40 -20.59
C LYS A 49 16.78 -8.95 -20.82
N ALA A 50 16.03 -8.68 -21.90
CA ALA A 50 15.48 -7.36 -22.16
C ALA A 50 14.42 -6.98 -21.12
N LEU A 51 13.50 -7.89 -20.80
CA LEU A 51 12.50 -7.69 -19.75
C LEU A 51 13.14 -7.52 -18.38
N MET A 52 14.14 -8.33 -18.03
CA MET A 52 14.89 -8.16 -16.78
C MET A 52 15.66 -6.83 -16.74
N LYS A 53 16.18 -6.34 -17.87
CA LYS A 53 16.85 -5.03 -17.93
C LYS A 53 15.85 -3.89 -17.76
N VAL A 54 14.68 -3.97 -18.39
CA VAL A 54 13.60 -2.98 -18.23
C VAL A 54 13.07 -3.00 -16.80
N GLN A 55 12.86 -4.18 -16.22
CA GLN A 55 12.44 -4.32 -14.81
C GLN A 55 13.52 -3.82 -13.85
N ALA A 56 14.80 -4.12 -14.09
CA ALA A 56 15.90 -3.60 -13.27
C ALA A 56 16.06 -2.08 -13.41
N GLU A 57 15.77 -1.52 -14.59
CA GLU A 57 15.77 -0.06 -14.81
C GLU A 57 14.56 0.61 -14.16
N GLU A 58 13.38 -0.02 -14.20
CA GLU A 58 12.19 0.43 -13.48
C GLU A 58 12.36 0.31 -11.96
N GLU A 59 12.96 -0.78 -11.48
CA GLU A 59 13.32 -0.97 -10.06
C GLU A 59 14.44 -0.02 -9.65
N ALA A 60 15.39 0.30 -10.53
CA ALA A 60 16.41 1.33 -10.29
C ALA A 60 15.79 2.74 -10.28
N ALA A 61 14.80 3.02 -11.13
CA ALA A 61 14.07 4.28 -11.15
C ALA A 61 13.14 4.41 -9.94
N ARG A 62 12.44 3.33 -9.57
CA ARG A 62 11.63 3.24 -8.34
C ARG A 62 12.50 3.31 -7.10
N SER A 63 13.66 2.65 -7.07
CA SER A 63 14.58 2.73 -5.93
C SER A 63 15.34 4.05 -5.86
N ARG A 64 15.59 4.74 -6.99
CA ARG A 64 16.08 6.13 -6.98
C ARG A 64 14.98 7.11 -6.56
N GLY A 65 13.74 6.90 -6.97
CA GLY A 65 12.58 7.62 -6.45
C GLY A 65 12.38 7.36 -4.96
N ARG A 66 12.53 6.10 -4.52
CA ARG A 66 12.45 5.66 -3.13
C ARG A 66 13.65 6.09 -2.30
N ALA A 67 14.86 6.18 -2.86
CA ALA A 67 16.06 6.63 -2.16
C ALA A 67 16.12 8.16 -2.08
N ALA A 68 15.59 8.86 -3.08
CA ALA A 68 15.31 10.29 -2.98
C ALA A 68 14.21 10.58 -1.93
N THR A 69 13.31 9.64 -1.62
CA THR A 69 12.31 9.75 -0.55
C THR A 69 12.66 8.99 0.75
N ALA A 70 13.75 8.21 0.78
CA ALA A 70 14.22 7.48 1.96
C ALA A 70 15.48 8.11 2.58
N GLY A 71 16.09 9.08 1.90
CA GLY A 71 16.96 10.08 2.52
C GLY A 71 16.18 11.21 3.19
N GLY A 72 14.86 11.24 3.02
CA GLY A 72 13.95 12.07 3.80
C GLY A 72 13.84 11.46 5.20
N SER A 73 14.46 12.13 6.15
CA SER A 73 13.93 12.26 7.50
C SER A 73 12.40 12.34 7.51
N SER A 74 11.81 12.05 8.65
CA SER A 74 10.37 12.11 8.97
C SER A 74 9.66 13.48 8.71
N ASP A 75 10.15 14.30 7.78
CA ASP A 75 9.79 15.67 7.43
C ASP A 75 9.34 15.84 5.95
N ASP A 76 9.07 14.78 5.19
CA ASP A 76 8.42 14.91 3.86
C ASP A 76 6.90 15.18 3.99
N ALA A 77 6.51 16.04 4.94
CA ALA A 77 5.15 16.52 5.14
C ALA A 77 4.72 17.60 4.11
N ASP A 78 5.66 18.12 3.31
CA ASP A 78 5.44 19.37 2.56
C ASP A 78 5.15 19.21 1.06
N LYS A 79 4.90 17.99 0.58
CA LYS A 79 4.42 17.80 -0.81
C LYS A 79 3.14 16.98 -0.84
N ILE A 80 2.13 17.42 -0.09
CA ILE A 80 0.75 17.06 -0.42
C ILE A 80 0.49 17.67 -1.80
N PRO A 81 0.36 16.85 -2.86
CA PRO A 81 0.13 17.41 -4.18
C PRO A 81 -1.17 18.22 -4.16
N THR A 82 -1.15 19.41 -4.76
CA THR A 82 -2.30 20.32 -4.74
C THR A 82 -3.37 19.89 -5.75
N ASN A 83 -2.98 19.18 -6.82
CA ASN A 83 -3.89 18.68 -7.85
C ASN A 83 -4.64 17.42 -7.37
N VAL A 84 -5.95 17.35 -7.66
CA VAL A 84 -6.83 16.24 -7.25
C VAL A 84 -6.34 14.90 -7.80
N GLU A 85 -5.94 14.86 -9.07
CA GLU A 85 -5.44 13.65 -9.73
C GLU A 85 -4.13 13.14 -9.09
N GLU A 86 -3.26 14.06 -8.68
CA GLU A 86 -2.02 13.72 -8.00
C GLU A 86 -2.26 13.26 -6.55
N LYS A 87 -3.28 13.79 -5.86
CA LYS A 87 -3.70 13.33 -4.53
C LYS A 87 -4.22 11.91 -4.56
N GLU A 88 -5.03 11.57 -5.56
CA GLU A 88 -5.52 10.21 -5.75
C GLU A 88 -4.34 9.25 -6.00
N LYS A 89 -3.40 9.65 -6.86
CA LYS A 89 -2.21 8.83 -7.11
C LYS A 89 -1.34 8.67 -5.86
N TYR A 90 -1.13 9.74 -5.10
CA TYR A 90 -0.38 9.70 -3.85
C TYR A 90 -1.07 8.80 -2.80
N PHE A 91 -2.38 8.93 -2.65
CA PHE A 91 -3.19 8.07 -1.79
C PHE A 91 -2.99 6.59 -2.14
N MET A 92 -3.13 6.23 -3.42
CA MET A 92 -2.96 4.85 -3.88
C MET A 92 -1.55 4.32 -3.64
N ASP A 93 -0.52 5.13 -3.88
CA ASP A 93 0.88 4.73 -3.65
C ASP A 93 1.19 4.51 -2.16
N GLN A 94 0.68 5.38 -1.29
CA GLN A 94 0.81 5.21 0.17
C GLN A 94 0.04 3.99 0.67
N LEU A 95 -1.18 3.77 0.18
CA LEU A 95 -2.00 2.61 0.54
C LEU A 95 -1.29 1.30 0.15
N GLN A 96 -0.81 1.18 -1.09
CA GLN A 96 -0.05 0.03 -1.56
C GLN A 96 1.26 -0.17 -0.80
N SER A 97 2.00 0.92 -0.53
CA SER A 97 3.23 0.86 0.25
C SER A 97 2.97 0.36 1.68
N GLY A 98 1.92 0.87 2.34
CA GLY A 98 1.49 0.40 3.66
C GLY A 98 1.12 -1.08 3.65
N GLU A 99 0.41 -1.53 2.61
CA GLU A 99 0.02 -2.93 2.44
C GLU A 99 1.23 -3.87 2.31
N ILE A 100 2.20 -3.48 1.48
CA ILE A 100 3.44 -4.23 1.33
C ILE A 100 4.24 -4.27 2.63
N LEU A 101 4.26 -3.18 3.40
CA LEU A 101 5.02 -3.07 4.65
C LEU A 101 4.44 -3.97 5.74
N TYR A 102 3.13 -3.96 5.99
CA TYR A 102 2.59 -4.81 7.06
C TYR A 102 2.66 -6.30 6.69
N ARG A 103 2.59 -6.66 5.41
CA ARG A 103 2.78 -8.05 4.96
C ARG A 103 4.20 -8.59 5.21
N LYS A 104 5.19 -7.71 5.39
CA LYS A 104 6.58 -8.11 5.73
C LYS A 104 6.77 -8.48 7.21
N GLY A 105 5.78 -8.24 8.05
CA GLY A 105 5.76 -8.65 9.45
C GLY A 105 6.00 -7.53 10.47
N PRO A 106 6.12 -7.89 11.77
CA PRO A 106 6.00 -6.95 12.89
C PRO A 106 7.01 -5.80 12.90
N ALA A 107 8.24 -6.04 12.43
CA ALA A 107 9.29 -5.02 12.35
C ALA A 107 8.93 -3.82 11.46
N HIS A 108 7.92 -3.97 10.59
CA HIS A 108 7.50 -2.95 9.64
C HIS A 108 6.11 -2.37 9.93
N TYR A 109 5.45 -2.75 11.04
CA TYR A 109 4.11 -2.27 11.37
C TYR A 109 4.08 -0.76 11.62
N GLN A 110 5.07 -0.20 12.32
CA GLN A 110 5.16 1.25 12.50
C GLN A 110 5.33 2.00 11.17
N ALA A 111 6.15 1.47 10.27
CA ALA A 111 6.34 2.07 8.95
C ALA A 111 5.06 1.96 8.08
N ALA A 112 4.31 0.87 8.21
CA ALA A 112 3.02 0.68 7.54
C ALA A 112 1.98 1.69 8.05
N ALA A 113 1.85 1.84 9.37
CA ALA A 113 0.97 2.82 10.00
C ALA A 113 1.28 4.25 9.54
N ALA A 114 2.56 4.62 9.44
CA ALA A 114 2.97 5.91 8.91
C ALA A 114 2.53 6.15 7.44
N CYS A 115 2.52 5.11 6.60
CA CYS A 115 1.96 5.21 5.24
C CYS A 115 0.45 5.43 5.24
N PHE A 116 -0.30 4.70 6.08
CA PHE A 116 -1.74 4.89 6.20
C PHE A 116 -2.11 6.27 6.77
N MET A 117 -1.35 6.81 7.74
CA MET A 117 -1.50 8.19 8.22
C MET A 117 -1.40 9.21 7.09
N ARG A 118 -0.41 9.06 6.19
CA ARG A 118 -0.25 9.96 5.04
C ARG A 118 -1.42 9.83 4.07
N ALA A 119 -1.94 8.63 3.86
CA ALA A 119 -3.13 8.40 3.03
C ALA A 119 -4.38 9.07 3.62
N MET A 120 -4.55 9.05 4.96
CA MET A 120 -5.68 9.72 5.61
C MET A 120 -5.64 11.24 5.45
N LYS A 121 -4.46 11.87 5.49
CA LYS A 121 -4.31 13.33 5.36
C LYS A 121 -4.72 13.89 3.98
N VAL A 122 -4.74 13.06 2.95
CA VAL A 122 -5.10 13.49 1.57
C VAL A 122 -6.53 13.14 1.17
N TYR A 123 -7.21 12.28 1.95
CA TYR A 123 -8.54 11.78 1.64
C TYR A 123 -9.63 12.75 2.15
N PRO A 124 -10.67 13.04 1.35
CA PRO A 124 -11.70 14.01 1.73
C PRO A 124 -12.63 13.54 2.87
N GLN A 125 -12.76 12.22 3.08
CA GLN A 125 -13.69 11.62 4.06
C GLN A 125 -12.97 10.61 4.98
N PRO A 126 -12.10 11.05 5.90
CA PRO A 126 -11.25 10.15 6.69
C PRO A 126 -12.04 9.11 7.52
N LEU A 127 -13.26 9.43 7.94
CA LEU A 127 -14.16 8.53 8.69
C LEU A 127 -14.47 7.22 7.96
N GLU A 128 -14.79 7.30 6.67
CA GLU A 128 -15.08 6.11 5.85
C GLU A 128 -13.83 5.23 5.75
N LEU A 129 -12.67 5.87 5.57
CA LEU A 129 -11.40 5.19 5.41
C LEU A 129 -10.96 4.45 6.70
N ILE A 130 -11.20 5.05 7.88
CA ILE A 130 -10.94 4.38 9.16
C ILE A 130 -11.79 3.13 9.31
N SER A 131 -13.08 3.20 8.96
CA SER A 131 -13.98 2.04 9.04
C SER A 131 -13.56 0.89 8.10
N LEU A 132 -12.96 1.22 6.94
CA LEU A 132 -12.38 0.24 6.03
C LEU A 132 -11.10 -0.37 6.61
N PHE A 133 -10.24 0.44 7.22
CA PHE A 133 -9.00 -0.02 7.83
C PHE A 133 -9.25 -0.96 9.01
N GLN A 134 -10.26 -0.70 9.84
CA GLN A 134 -10.67 -1.60 10.90
C GLN A 134 -11.03 -3.01 10.37
N LYS A 135 -11.64 -3.09 9.18
CA LYS A 135 -12.06 -4.37 8.57
C LYS A 135 -10.96 -5.06 7.76
N SER A 136 -10.00 -4.30 7.23
CA SER A 136 -9.03 -4.79 6.23
C SER A 136 -7.60 -4.93 6.74
N LEU A 137 -7.24 -4.25 7.85
CA LEU A 137 -5.91 -4.31 8.42
C LEU A 137 -5.85 -5.26 9.62
N PRO A 138 -4.69 -5.90 9.87
CA PRO A 138 -4.46 -6.63 11.11
C PRO A 138 -4.52 -5.71 12.34
N GLU A 139 -5.12 -6.19 13.42
CA GLU A 139 -5.29 -5.48 14.70
C GLU A 139 -4.01 -4.75 15.20
N PRO A 140 -2.81 -5.37 15.19
CA PRO A 140 -1.61 -4.71 15.69
C PRO A 140 -1.19 -3.47 14.88
N VAL A 141 -1.54 -3.42 13.59
CA VAL A 141 -1.21 -2.29 12.72
C VAL A 141 -2.21 -1.16 12.92
N PHE A 142 -3.48 -1.51 13.11
CA PHE A 142 -4.56 -0.55 13.35
C PHE A 142 -4.39 0.17 14.68
N GLN A 143 -3.98 -0.53 15.75
CA GLN A 143 -3.70 0.09 17.05
C GLN A 143 -2.58 1.14 16.96
N ILE A 144 -1.47 0.83 16.29
CA ILE A 144 -0.36 1.78 16.08
C ILE A 144 -0.84 2.99 15.26
N LEU A 145 -1.73 2.78 14.29
CA LEU A 145 -2.31 3.87 13.51
C LEU A 145 -3.14 4.82 14.39
N MET A 146 -3.96 4.29 15.30
CA MET A 146 -4.75 5.09 16.23
C MET A 146 -3.86 5.85 17.24
N GLU A 147 -2.80 5.20 17.73
CA GLU A 147 -1.81 5.85 18.59
C GLU A 147 -1.16 7.05 17.88
N MET A 148 -0.70 6.87 16.63
CA MET A 148 -0.13 7.94 15.80
C MET A 148 -1.14 9.07 15.55
N MET A 149 -2.40 8.74 15.29
CA MET A 149 -3.44 9.75 15.09
C MET A 149 -3.68 10.59 16.34
N SER A 150 -3.74 9.95 17.52
CA SER A 150 -3.89 10.66 18.80
C SER A 150 -2.69 11.55 19.13
N ALA A 151 -1.49 11.18 18.69
CA ALA A 151 -0.29 12.00 18.85
C ALA A 151 -0.34 13.24 17.95
N ASP A 152 -0.71 13.07 16.67
CA ASP A 152 -0.86 14.16 15.71
C ASP A 152 -1.87 15.23 16.17
N VAL A 153 -2.98 14.82 16.80
CA VAL A 153 -4.00 15.73 17.35
C VAL A 153 -3.42 16.57 18.49
N ARG A 154 -2.76 15.94 19.47
CA ARG A 154 -2.12 16.64 20.60
C ARG A 154 -1.06 17.64 20.12
N GLU A 155 -0.31 17.28 19.09
CA GLU A 155 0.65 18.18 18.48
C GLU A 155 -0.02 19.39 17.83
N ALA A 156 -1.11 19.19 17.07
CA ALA A 156 -1.88 20.27 16.45
C ALA A 156 -2.44 21.27 17.48
N GLU A 157 -2.97 20.78 18.61
CA GLU A 157 -3.44 21.62 19.72
C GLU A 157 -2.31 22.45 20.34
N SER A 158 -1.15 21.82 20.58
CA SER A 158 0.01 22.49 21.16
C SER A 158 0.57 23.59 20.25
N GLN A 159 0.47 23.41 18.92
CA GLN A 159 0.87 24.40 17.92
C GLN A 159 -0.09 25.59 17.88
N GLN A 160 -1.40 25.34 18.03
CA GLN A 160 -2.39 26.42 18.16
C GLN A 160 -2.09 27.28 19.38
N LEU A 161 -1.85 26.67 20.55
CA LEU A 161 -1.57 27.38 21.80
C LEU A 161 -0.28 28.23 21.74
N LYS A 162 0.77 27.74 21.06
CA LYS A 162 2.03 28.48 20.82
C LYS A 162 1.86 29.65 19.85
N SER A 163 0.97 29.54 18.88
CA SER A 163 0.73 30.60 17.90
C SER A 163 0.01 31.81 18.51
N GLU A 164 -0.88 31.59 19.49
CA GLU A 164 -1.56 32.65 20.24
C GLU A 164 -0.61 33.39 21.19
N THR A 165 0.36 32.70 21.79
CA THR A 165 1.32 33.32 22.72
C THR A 165 2.46 34.09 22.02
N ARG A 166 2.76 33.79 20.75
CA ARG A 166 3.82 34.49 19.98
C ARG A 166 3.32 35.73 19.22
N GLY A 167 2.00 35.90 19.04
CA GLY A 167 1.40 37.07 18.40
C GLY A 167 1.26 38.32 19.28
N GLY A 168 1.56 38.21 20.58
CA GLY A 168 1.27 39.26 21.56
C GLY A 168 2.48 39.71 22.38
N ARG A 169 3.61 40.08 21.74
CA ARG A 169 4.71 40.74 22.47
C ARG A 169 5.74 41.43 21.55
N SER A 170 5.37 42.59 21.02
CA SER A 170 6.34 43.66 20.75
C SER A 170 5.81 44.97 21.34
N ALA A 171 6.60 45.43 22.32
CA ALA A 171 6.64 46.71 23.03
C ALA A 171 5.73 47.87 22.56
N SER A 172 4.99 48.36 23.56
CA SER A 172 4.59 49.73 23.81
C SER A 172 5.40 50.86 23.15
N SER A 173 4.70 51.75 22.45
CA SER A 173 4.82 53.20 22.67
C SER A 173 3.58 53.92 22.14
N SER A 174 2.82 54.51 23.08
CA SER A 174 1.95 55.69 22.99
C SER A 174 1.51 56.18 21.60
N THR A 175 0.19 56.18 21.39
CA THR A 175 -0.68 57.23 20.80
C THR A 175 -1.75 56.65 19.86
N SER A 176 -3.01 57.01 20.13
CA SER A 176 -4.14 56.95 19.20
C SER A 176 -4.52 58.39 18.85
N PRO A 177 -5.42 58.69 17.89
CA PRO A 177 -5.93 57.91 16.74
C PRO A 177 -6.01 58.73 15.42
N THR A 178 -5.83 58.12 14.23
CA THR A 178 -6.62 58.54 13.04
C THR A 178 -6.65 57.46 11.95
N ARG A 179 -7.87 57.06 11.56
CA ARG A 179 -8.27 56.30 10.36
C ARG A 179 -8.04 57.20 9.09
N PRO A 180 -8.08 56.73 7.81
CA PRO A 180 -8.69 55.48 7.37
C PRO A 180 -8.09 54.71 6.17
N GLU A 181 -8.75 53.58 5.92
CA GLU A 181 -9.07 52.99 4.59
C GLU A 181 -8.40 51.65 4.26
N GLY A 182 -9.24 50.64 4.00
CA GLY A 182 -8.82 49.36 3.41
C GLY A 182 -9.11 48.09 4.23
N ASP A 183 -10.33 47.89 4.75
CA ASP A 183 -10.64 46.63 5.46
C ASP A 183 -12.02 46.08 5.06
N ARG A 184 -12.09 45.41 3.90
CA ARG A 184 -13.25 44.58 3.50
C ARG A 184 -12.88 43.22 2.90
N ARG A 185 -11.59 42.89 2.75
CA ARG A 185 -11.12 41.59 2.23
C ARG A 185 -10.56 40.65 3.30
N ARG A 186 -10.32 41.11 4.52
CA ARG A 186 -9.73 40.30 5.61
C ARG A 186 -10.79 39.60 6.49
N SER A 187 -12.00 40.15 6.57
CA SER A 187 -13.08 39.59 7.40
C SER A 187 -13.63 38.26 6.85
N SER A 188 -13.79 38.14 5.52
CA SER A 188 -14.35 36.93 4.88
C SER A 188 -13.43 35.71 4.96
N LEU A 189 -12.11 35.91 5.01
CA LEU A 189 -11.14 34.83 5.20
C LEU A 189 -11.14 34.32 6.65
N SER A 190 -11.40 35.20 7.63
CA SER A 190 -11.48 34.80 9.05
C SER A 190 -12.76 34.02 9.37
N SER A 191 -13.89 34.35 8.73
CA SER A 191 -15.15 33.62 8.92
C SER A 191 -15.11 32.25 8.26
N ALA A 192 -14.51 32.15 7.06
CA ALA A 192 -14.33 30.86 6.39
C ALA A 192 -13.34 29.95 7.13
N ALA A 193 -12.26 30.51 7.70
CA ALA A 193 -11.33 29.76 8.52
C ALA A 193 -11.96 29.26 9.83
N ARG A 194 -12.83 30.07 10.47
CA ARG A 194 -13.58 29.68 11.68
C ARG A 194 -14.59 28.58 11.39
N ALA A 195 -15.36 28.70 10.30
CA ALA A 195 -16.32 27.67 9.90
C ALA A 195 -15.66 26.31 9.64
N ARG A 196 -14.51 26.30 8.95
CA ARG A 196 -13.75 25.07 8.73
C ARG A 196 -13.18 24.47 10.04
N ASN A 197 -12.81 25.32 10.99
CA ASN A 197 -12.31 24.87 12.30
C ASN A 197 -13.43 24.29 13.16
N GLU A 198 -14.66 24.82 13.04
CA GLU A 198 -15.86 24.29 13.68
C GLU A 198 -16.28 22.95 13.07
N GLU A 199 -16.21 22.79 11.74
CA GLU A 199 -16.46 21.51 11.07
C GLU A 199 -15.48 20.42 11.54
N ILE A 200 -14.18 20.75 11.66
CA ILE A 200 -13.16 19.80 12.15
C ILE A 200 -13.47 19.38 13.60
N ARG A 201 -13.79 20.33 14.48
CA ARG A 201 -14.18 20.02 15.86
C ARG A 201 -15.45 19.18 15.95
N ALA A 202 -16.42 19.42 15.07
CA ALA A 202 -17.63 18.61 14.99
C ALA A 202 -17.33 17.18 14.53
N THR A 203 -16.41 16.99 13.58
CA THR A 203 -15.97 15.65 13.17
C THR A 203 -15.19 14.94 14.27
N GLU A 204 -14.40 15.66 15.06
CA GLU A 204 -13.65 15.10 16.19
C GLU A 204 -14.59 14.65 17.32
N ALA A 205 -15.56 15.49 17.69
CA ALA A 205 -16.57 15.12 18.68
C ALA A 205 -17.37 13.87 18.25
N ALA A 206 -17.71 13.76 16.96
CA ALA A 206 -18.40 12.57 16.43
C ALA A 206 -17.52 11.31 16.46
N VAL A 207 -16.20 11.45 16.24
CA VAL A 207 -15.25 10.33 16.35
C VAL A 207 -15.08 9.91 17.81
N GLU A 208 -15.00 10.85 18.75
CA GLU A 208 -14.91 10.58 20.18
C GLU A 208 -16.17 9.92 20.73
N GLU A 209 -17.36 10.38 20.32
CA GLU A 209 -18.64 9.75 20.67
C GLU A 209 -18.70 8.31 20.16
N LEU A 210 -18.28 8.07 18.92
CA LEU A 210 -18.23 6.73 18.32
C LEU A 210 -17.18 5.84 19.00
N LEU A 211 -16.05 6.41 19.41
CA LEU A 211 -15.04 5.73 20.23
C LEU A 211 -15.58 5.36 21.62
N GLN A 212 -16.37 6.25 22.23
CA GLN A 212 -16.93 6.03 23.55
C GLN A 212 -18.09 5.03 23.53
N GLU A 213 -18.88 5.00 22.45
CA GLU A 213 -19.90 3.98 22.21
C GLU A 213 -19.26 2.62 21.88
N LEU A 214 -18.17 2.59 21.10
CA LEU A 214 -17.46 1.35 20.76
C LEU A 214 -16.67 0.79 21.94
N MET A 215 -16.19 1.63 22.86
CA MET A 215 -15.48 1.22 24.08
C MET A 215 -16.40 1.12 25.31
N GLY A 216 -17.70 1.30 25.13
CA GLY A 216 -18.68 1.46 26.21
C GLY A 216 -19.64 0.28 26.35
N ASP A 217 -19.17 -0.97 26.39
CA ASP A 217 -19.92 -2.11 26.95
C ASP A 217 -19.02 -3.34 27.17
N ASP A 218 -18.09 -3.27 28.13
CA ASP A 218 -17.44 -4.46 28.71
C ASP A 218 -17.32 -4.23 30.23
N GLY A 219 -18.46 -4.03 30.86
CA GLY A 219 -18.64 -4.03 32.31
C GLY A 219 -19.36 -5.29 32.77
N ASP A 220 -18.78 -6.47 32.49
CA ASP A 220 -19.15 -7.71 33.17
C ASP A 220 -17.90 -8.26 33.86
N GLU A 221 -17.61 -7.71 35.04
CA GLU A 221 -16.75 -8.33 36.04
C GLU A 221 -17.47 -9.59 36.56
N GLY A 222 -17.42 -10.65 35.76
CA GLY A 222 -17.83 -11.99 36.13
C GLY A 222 -16.87 -12.58 37.16
N GLU A 223 -17.18 -12.32 38.42
CA GLU A 223 -17.04 -13.18 39.59
C GLU A 223 -16.72 -14.66 39.25
N TRP A 224 -15.46 -15.07 39.40
CA TRP A 224 -15.08 -16.48 39.50
C TRP A 224 -14.77 -16.78 40.97
N GLU A 225 -15.84 -16.97 41.75
CA GLU A 225 -15.74 -17.65 43.03
C GLU A 225 -15.51 -19.17 42.80
N ASP A 226 -14.47 -19.66 43.48
CA ASP A 226 -14.16 -21.03 43.90
C ASP A 226 -15.07 -22.19 43.41
N GLU A 227 -14.48 -23.18 42.73
CA GLU A 227 -14.86 -24.59 42.97
C GLU A 227 -13.77 -25.61 42.53
N ALA A 228 -13.41 -26.47 43.52
CA ALA A 228 -12.86 -27.83 43.45
C ALA A 228 -11.41 -28.02 42.90
N GLN A 229 -10.39 -28.34 43.70
CA GLN A 229 -10.11 -29.65 44.35
C GLN A 229 -10.27 -30.88 43.45
N ILE A 230 -9.32 -31.83 43.62
CA ILE A 230 -9.15 -33.17 43.01
C ILE A 230 -8.23 -33.11 41.76
N GLU A 231 -7.06 -33.74 41.65
CA GLU A 231 -6.40 -34.80 42.42
C GLU A 231 -4.89 -34.72 42.14
N GLU A 232 -4.09 -34.58 43.20
CA GLU A 232 -2.76 -35.16 43.26
C GLU A 232 -2.99 -36.64 43.61
N LEU A 233 -2.50 -37.59 42.78
CA LEU A 233 -2.15 -38.99 43.07
C LEU A 233 -2.32 -39.90 41.82
N GLU A 234 -1.29 -39.93 40.95
CA GLU A 234 -0.50 -41.12 40.55
C GLU A 234 0.49 -40.77 39.42
#